data_AF-A0A1J0VK79-F1
#
_entry.id   AF-A0A1J0VK79-F1
#
_cell.length_a   1.000
_cell.length_b   1.000
_cell.length_c   1.000
_cell.angle_alpha   90.00
_cell.angle_beta   90.00
_cell.angle_gamma   90.00
#
_symmetry.space_group_name_H-M   'P 1'
#
loop_
_entity.id
_entity.type
_entity.pdbx_description
1 polymer ?
#
loop_
_entity_poly.entity_id
_entity_poly.type
_entity_poly.pdbx_seq_one_letter_code
_entity_poly.pdbx_strand_id
1 'polypeptide(L)'
;MLDTHITHASDILYWLDGSTAEEPDQMLRLPHPVQFDLSSKPRDLQIRQVPGRTALWRRSAAKIIDGPASEADRTFADAGSFTLAGTAYDSRGFYNPRTFSITAGAGSVPIAGHGLVMYPSPKGTRFGKAGGLVATLRFAGEDRIVPWALLTAVVAIPGIGHQTYTAQADHRGDVLLPLHRLPPLPEGVSEYSISLGVEALESASAQTPLNTDDLVAMDLESLSSAGAFSDPIGFSVVPGEIRLIRSANKDHLAVQPS
;
A
#
# COMPACT_ATOMS: atom_id res chain seq x y z
N MET A 1 -12.56 -35.48 32.18
CA MET A 1 -13.20 -34.15 32.27
C MET A 1 -12.97 -33.47 30.92
N LEU A 2 -14.02 -32.99 30.27
CA LEU A 2 -13.93 -32.36 28.94
C LEU A 2 -14.01 -30.86 29.13
N ASP A 3 -12.91 -30.16 28.90
CA ASP A 3 -12.84 -28.71 28.98
C ASP A 3 -12.95 -28.13 27.56
N THR A 4 -13.88 -27.20 27.36
CA THR A 4 -14.08 -26.56 26.04
C THR A 4 -13.49 -25.16 26.04
N HIS A 5 -12.46 -24.95 25.21
CA HIS A 5 -11.92 -23.60 24.96
C HIS A 5 -12.67 -22.93 23.81
N ILE A 6 -13.32 -21.79 24.09
CA ILE A 6 -13.96 -20.95 23.09
C ILE A 6 -13.04 -19.74 22.85
N THR A 7 -12.64 -19.53 21.60
CA THR A 7 -11.81 -18.40 21.18
C THR A 7 -12.47 -17.67 20.03
N HIS A 8 -12.68 -16.37 20.20
CA HIS A 8 -13.12 -15.48 19.12
C HIS A 8 -11.95 -14.62 18.66
N ALA A 9 -11.81 -14.43 17.35
CA ALA A 9 -10.91 -13.41 16.83
C ALA A 9 -11.41 -12.04 17.31
N SER A 10 -10.52 -11.19 17.81
CA SER A 10 -10.85 -9.80 18.12
C SER A 10 -10.78 -8.95 16.86
N ASP A 11 -9.87 -9.25 15.93
CA ASP A 11 -9.78 -8.54 14.66
C ASP A 11 -8.95 -9.29 13.61
N ILE A 12 -8.92 -8.80 12.37
CA ILE A 12 -8.12 -9.32 11.26
C ILE A 12 -7.46 -8.17 10.51
N LEU A 13 -6.15 -8.28 10.26
CA LEU A 13 -5.43 -7.45 9.30
C LEU A 13 -5.33 -8.19 7.97
N TYR A 14 -5.62 -7.49 6.88
CA TYR A 14 -5.40 -7.93 5.51
C TYR A 14 -4.23 -7.15 4.93
N TRP A 15 -3.17 -7.86 4.54
CA TRP A 15 -2.04 -7.24 3.86
C TRP A 15 -2.31 -7.25 2.37
N LEU A 16 -2.44 -6.07 1.76
CA LEU A 16 -2.92 -5.88 0.40
C LEU A 16 -1.80 -5.40 -0.52
N ASP A 17 -1.85 -5.82 -1.79
CA ASP A 17 -0.96 -5.35 -2.84
C ASP A 17 -1.57 -4.11 -3.52
N GLY A 18 -1.02 -2.94 -3.19
CA GLY A 18 -1.47 -1.64 -3.73
C GLY A 18 -1.30 -1.46 -5.23
N SER A 19 -0.57 -2.34 -5.92
CA SER A 19 -0.42 -2.29 -7.38
C SER A 19 -1.55 -2.99 -8.14
N THR A 20 -2.41 -3.74 -7.45
CA THR A 20 -3.33 -4.69 -8.10
C THR A 20 -4.71 -4.11 -8.42
N ALA A 21 -5.16 -3.11 -7.68
CA ALA A 21 -6.43 -2.42 -7.88
C ALA A 21 -6.35 -0.98 -7.35
N GLU A 22 -7.37 -0.18 -7.66
CA GLU A 22 -7.52 1.18 -7.12
C GLU A 22 -8.11 1.13 -5.71
N GLU A 23 -9.22 0.42 -5.55
CA GLU A 23 -9.92 0.32 -4.27
C GLU A 23 -9.35 -0.81 -3.38
N PRO A 24 -9.11 -0.56 -2.08
CA PRO A 24 -8.54 -1.56 -1.17
C PRO A 24 -9.32 -2.87 -1.06
N ASP A 25 -10.64 -2.85 -1.23
CA ASP A 25 -11.49 -4.05 -1.17
C ASP A 25 -11.32 -4.96 -2.41
N GLN A 26 -10.81 -4.40 -3.52
CA GLN A 26 -10.51 -5.10 -4.76
C GLN A 26 -9.04 -5.54 -4.86
N MET A 27 -8.16 -5.03 -3.98
CA MET A 27 -6.75 -5.38 -3.98
C MET A 27 -6.53 -6.84 -3.60
N LEU A 28 -5.56 -7.47 -4.27
CA LEU A 28 -5.15 -8.83 -3.93
C LEU A 28 -4.41 -8.83 -2.59
N ARG A 29 -4.60 -9.90 -1.83
CA ARG A 29 -3.81 -10.14 -0.61
C ARG A 29 -2.39 -10.57 -0.97
N LEU A 30 -1.43 -10.20 -0.14
CA LEU A 30 -0.05 -10.64 -0.32
C LEU A 30 0.04 -12.17 -0.25
N PRO A 31 0.79 -12.83 -1.16
CA PRO A 31 0.82 -14.29 -1.25
C PRO A 31 1.70 -14.94 -0.16
N HIS A 32 2.28 -14.16 0.74
CA HIS A 32 3.14 -14.62 1.83
C HIS A 32 2.82 -13.89 3.15
N PRO A 33 3.27 -14.42 4.30
CA PRO A 33 3.15 -13.70 5.57
C PRO A 33 3.98 -12.42 5.55
N VAL A 34 3.42 -11.36 6.14
CA VAL A 34 4.14 -10.10 6.41
C VAL A 34 4.68 -10.15 7.83
N GLN A 35 5.94 -9.75 8.00
CA GLN A 35 6.53 -9.59 9.32
C GLN A 35 6.23 -8.18 9.82
N PHE A 36 6.06 -8.04 11.14
CA PHE A 36 5.89 -6.72 11.71
C PHE A 36 6.38 -6.67 13.15
N ASP A 37 6.91 -5.51 13.52
CA ASP A 37 7.33 -5.18 14.87
C ASP A 37 6.33 -4.18 15.45
N LEU A 38 5.68 -4.57 16.55
CA LEU A 38 4.71 -3.71 17.22
C LEU A 38 5.43 -2.74 18.15
N SER A 39 5.10 -1.45 18.05
CA SER A 39 5.60 -0.41 18.95
C SER A 39 4.96 -0.53 20.34
N SER A 40 3.72 -1.01 20.39
CA SER A 40 3.04 -1.38 21.63
C SER A 40 2.17 -2.61 21.39
N LYS A 41 2.26 -3.58 22.30
CA LYS A 41 1.50 -4.83 22.25
C LYS A 41 0.75 -5.02 23.57
N PRO A 42 -0.60 -5.07 23.57
CA PRO A 42 -1.34 -5.48 24.75
C PRO A 42 -0.85 -6.85 25.24
N ARG A 43 -0.64 -7.00 26.55
CA ARG A 43 -0.04 -8.21 27.14
C ARG A 43 -0.85 -9.49 26.87
N ASP A 44 -2.14 -9.33 26.68
CA ASP A 44 -3.11 -10.38 26.39
C ASP A 44 -3.34 -10.60 24.89
N LEU A 45 -2.70 -9.81 24.00
CA LEU A 45 -2.83 -9.97 22.56
C LEU A 45 -2.05 -11.19 22.06
N GLN A 46 -2.77 -12.10 21.43
CA GLN A 46 -2.24 -13.21 20.66
C GLN A 46 -2.43 -12.94 19.16
N ILE A 47 -1.45 -13.40 18.39
CA ILE A 47 -1.32 -13.08 16.96
C ILE A 47 -1.07 -14.38 16.23
N ARG A 48 -1.79 -14.59 15.12
CA ARG A 48 -1.52 -15.67 14.16
C ARG A 48 -1.42 -15.07 12.78
N GLN A 49 -0.28 -15.31 12.15
CA GLN A 49 -0.04 -14.89 10.78
C GLN A 49 -0.27 -16.08 9.85
N VAL A 50 -0.90 -15.77 8.72
CA VAL A 50 -0.99 -16.64 7.54
C VAL A 50 -0.72 -15.76 6.31
N PRO A 51 -0.50 -16.33 5.11
CA PRO A 51 -0.29 -15.52 3.91
C PRO A 51 -1.38 -14.45 3.73
N GLY A 52 -0.94 -13.19 3.61
CA GLY A 52 -1.80 -12.02 3.37
C GLY A 52 -2.75 -11.67 4.51
N ARG A 53 -2.67 -12.33 5.68
CA ARG A 53 -3.59 -12.08 6.81
C ARG A 53 -2.91 -12.21 8.16
N THR A 54 -3.40 -11.44 9.13
CA THR A 54 -3.01 -11.56 10.53
C THR A 54 -4.26 -11.54 11.39
N ALA A 55 -4.54 -12.66 12.04
CA ALA A 55 -5.61 -12.74 13.03
C ALA A 55 -5.09 -12.24 14.38
N LEU A 56 -5.88 -11.36 14.99
CA LEU A 56 -5.66 -10.78 16.30
C LEU A 56 -6.71 -11.34 17.24
N TRP A 57 -6.32 -11.83 18.40
CA TRP A 57 -7.28 -12.13 19.46
C TRP A 57 -6.70 -11.81 20.82
N ARG A 58 -7.52 -11.21 21.67
CA ARG A 58 -7.16 -10.97 23.06
C ARG A 58 -7.53 -12.19 23.87
N ARG A 59 -6.63 -12.63 24.75
CA ARG A 59 -6.93 -13.66 25.72
C ARG A 59 -8.02 -13.13 26.63
N SER A 60 -9.24 -13.65 26.45
CA SER A 60 -10.32 -13.40 27.41
C SER A 60 -9.84 -13.81 28.80
N ALA A 61 -10.17 -13.01 29.82
CA ALA A 61 -10.00 -13.37 31.22
C ALA A 61 -10.99 -14.51 31.55
N ALA A 62 -10.71 -15.70 31.02
CA ALA A 62 -11.34 -16.99 31.18
C ALA A 62 -12.82 -17.02 31.62
N LYS A 63 -13.70 -17.43 30.70
CA LYS A 63 -14.84 -18.28 31.05
C LYS A 63 -14.42 -19.73 30.73
N ILE A 64 -13.67 -20.37 31.63
CA ILE A 64 -13.51 -21.83 31.58
C ILE A 64 -14.85 -22.39 32.04
N ILE A 65 -15.51 -23.18 31.20
CA ILE A 65 -16.82 -23.75 31.49
C ILE A 65 -16.63 -25.25 31.67
N ASP A 66 -17.07 -25.75 32.81
CA ASP A 66 -17.10 -27.19 33.08
C ASP A 66 -18.20 -27.84 32.22
N GLY A 67 -17.81 -28.74 31.32
CA GLY A 67 -18.73 -29.46 30.43
C GLY A 67 -18.89 -28.84 29.03
N PRO A 68 -19.92 -29.27 28.26
CA PRO A 68 -20.10 -28.79 26.89
C PRO A 68 -20.56 -27.33 26.86
N ALA A 69 -19.90 -26.52 26.04
CA ALA A 69 -20.26 -25.12 25.82
C ALA A 69 -21.70 -24.96 25.28
N SER A 70 -22.51 -24.14 25.95
CA SER A 70 -23.85 -23.75 25.50
C SER A 70 -23.80 -22.78 24.31
N GLU A 71 -24.93 -22.54 23.65
CA GLU A 71 -25.00 -21.51 22.59
C GLU A 71 -24.68 -20.11 23.09
N ALA A 72 -25.10 -19.78 24.32
CA ALA A 72 -24.79 -18.50 24.96
C ALA A 72 -23.27 -18.34 25.18
N ASP A 73 -22.57 -19.42 25.51
CA ASP A 73 -21.11 -19.39 25.69
C ASP A 73 -20.34 -19.22 24.38
N ARG A 74 -20.95 -19.62 23.25
CA ARG A 74 -20.39 -19.43 21.90
C ARG A 74 -20.71 -18.06 21.32
N THR A 75 -21.46 -17.23 22.04
CA THR A 75 -21.81 -15.88 21.58
C THR A 75 -20.59 -14.98 21.68
N PHE A 76 -20.33 -14.23 20.62
CA PHE A 76 -19.22 -13.28 20.59
C PHE A 76 -19.36 -12.24 21.71
N ALA A 77 -18.29 -12.07 22.49
CA ALA A 77 -18.19 -11.01 23.48
C ALA A 77 -17.18 -9.97 23.00
N ASP A 78 -17.63 -8.72 22.92
CA ASP A 78 -16.75 -7.59 22.61
C ASP A 78 -15.68 -7.43 23.71
N ALA A 79 -14.41 -7.39 23.30
CA ALA A 79 -13.26 -7.23 24.18
C ALA A 79 -12.75 -5.78 24.24
N GLY A 80 -13.47 -4.84 23.61
CA GLY A 80 -13.11 -3.44 23.46
C GLY A 80 -12.04 -3.22 22.39
N SER A 81 -12.03 -2.00 21.84
CA SER A 81 -11.01 -1.56 20.89
C SER A 81 -9.70 -1.20 21.57
N PHE A 82 -8.61 -1.28 20.82
CA PHE A 82 -7.25 -0.94 21.25
C PHE A 82 -6.44 -0.43 20.06
N THR A 83 -5.47 0.45 20.32
CA THR A 83 -4.54 0.88 19.28
C THR A 83 -3.49 -0.19 19.02
N LEU A 84 -3.30 -0.54 17.75
CA LEU A 84 -2.22 -1.38 17.28
C LEU A 84 -1.35 -0.57 16.32
N ALA A 85 -0.09 -0.36 16.68
CA ALA A 85 0.86 0.37 15.88
C ALA A 85 2.17 -0.39 15.75
N GLY A 86 2.86 -0.20 14.63
CA GLY A 86 4.10 -0.91 14.34
C GLY A 86 4.67 -0.61 12.97
N THR A 87 5.72 -1.37 12.63
CA THR A 87 6.34 -1.36 11.30
C THR A 87 6.13 -2.72 10.67
N ALA A 88 5.58 -2.74 9.46
CA ALA A 88 5.41 -3.93 8.64
C ALA A 88 6.50 -3.99 7.57
N TYR A 89 7.04 -5.19 7.34
CA TYR A 89 8.10 -5.43 6.37
C TYR A 89 8.00 -6.83 5.76
N ASP A 90 8.43 -6.95 4.51
CA ASP A 90 8.62 -8.24 3.86
C ASP A 90 10.06 -8.72 4.03
N SER A 91 10.25 -9.87 4.69
CA SER A 91 11.55 -10.51 4.89
C SER A 91 12.32 -10.78 3.59
N ARG A 92 11.64 -10.89 2.45
CA ARG A 92 12.25 -11.11 1.13
C ARG A 92 12.58 -9.81 0.41
N GLY A 93 12.10 -8.67 0.90
CA GLY A 93 12.30 -7.34 0.33
C GLY A 93 11.57 -7.13 -1.00
N PHE A 94 10.51 -7.86 -1.29
CA PHE A 94 9.66 -7.64 -2.47
C PHE A 94 8.63 -6.55 -2.28
N TYR A 95 8.29 -6.20 -1.04
CA TYR A 95 7.43 -5.07 -0.73
C TYR A 95 8.20 -4.04 0.09
N ASN A 96 7.92 -2.77 -0.15
CA ASN A 96 8.47 -1.68 0.66
C ASN A 96 7.90 -1.78 2.09
N PRO A 97 8.73 -1.51 3.12
CA PRO A 97 8.24 -1.44 4.49
C PRO A 97 7.30 -0.24 4.67
N ARG A 98 6.37 -0.35 5.62
CA ARG A 98 5.51 0.76 6.05
C ARG A 98 5.32 0.77 7.55
N THR A 99 5.12 1.93 8.13
CA THR A 99 4.52 2.02 9.47
C THR A 99 2.99 1.99 9.36
N PHE A 100 2.32 1.64 10.46
CA PHE A 100 0.87 1.68 10.57
C PHE A 100 0.46 1.98 12.01
N SER A 101 -0.70 2.59 12.18
CA SER A 101 -1.37 2.78 13.46
C SER A 101 -2.87 2.70 13.24
N ILE A 102 -3.51 1.67 13.78
CA ILE A 102 -4.94 1.39 13.60
C ILE A 102 -5.62 1.21 14.95
N THR A 103 -6.92 1.48 14.99
CA THR A 103 -7.79 1.07 16.10
C THR A 103 -8.35 -0.30 15.78
N ALA A 104 -7.78 -1.34 16.40
CA ALA A 104 -8.18 -2.73 16.24
C ALA A 104 -9.12 -3.18 17.37
N GLY A 105 -9.82 -4.28 17.16
CA GLY A 105 -10.78 -4.85 18.09
C GLY A 105 -12.22 -4.59 17.62
N ALA A 106 -12.91 -5.68 17.32
CA ALA A 106 -14.26 -5.65 16.77
C ALA A 106 -15.31 -5.55 17.89
N GLY A 107 -16.20 -4.56 17.75
CA GLY A 107 -17.44 -4.47 18.53
C GLY A 107 -18.59 -5.32 17.99
N SER A 108 -18.43 -5.99 16.85
CA SER A 108 -19.50 -6.71 16.16
C SER A 108 -19.01 -7.85 15.25
N VAL A 109 -19.90 -8.82 14.99
CA VAL A 109 -19.70 -9.93 14.04
C VAL A 109 -20.65 -9.74 12.84
N PRO A 110 -20.22 -9.92 11.57
CA PRO A 110 -18.89 -10.35 11.15
C PRO A 110 -17.81 -9.28 11.36
N ILE A 111 -16.59 -9.74 11.63
CA ILE A 111 -15.41 -8.88 11.78
C ILE A 111 -15.01 -8.38 10.38
N ALA A 112 -15.13 -7.08 10.14
CA ALA A 112 -14.76 -6.47 8.86
C ALA A 112 -13.25 -6.56 8.60
N GLY A 113 -12.43 -6.35 9.64
CA GLY A 113 -10.97 -6.29 9.55
C GLY A 113 -10.45 -4.99 8.95
N HIS A 114 -9.12 -4.90 8.86
CA HIS A 114 -8.41 -3.72 8.38
C HIS A 114 -7.53 -4.06 7.17
N GLY A 115 -7.74 -3.37 6.05
CA GLY A 115 -6.86 -3.43 4.89
C GLY A 115 -5.63 -2.55 5.09
N LEU A 116 -4.45 -3.14 5.10
CA LEU A 116 -3.16 -2.45 5.15
C LEU A 116 -2.46 -2.66 3.81
N VAL A 117 -2.39 -1.59 3.03
CA VAL A 117 -1.83 -1.60 1.68
C VAL A 117 -0.30 -1.55 1.73
N MET A 118 0.37 -2.45 1.03
CA MET A 118 1.81 -2.41 0.81
C MET A 118 2.07 -2.37 -0.69
N TYR A 119 3.14 -1.68 -1.07
CA TYR A 119 3.51 -1.54 -2.46
C TYR A 119 4.77 -2.36 -2.77
N PRO A 120 4.84 -3.03 -3.93
CA PRO A 120 6.04 -3.71 -4.37
C PRO A 120 7.25 -2.76 -4.38
N SER A 121 8.39 -3.23 -3.89
CA SER A 121 9.66 -2.55 -4.07
C SER A 121 10.15 -2.71 -5.52
N PRO A 122 11.15 -1.94 -6.00
CA PRO A 122 11.76 -2.18 -7.30
C PRO A 122 12.23 -3.64 -7.52
N LYS A 123 12.64 -4.32 -6.45
CA LYS A 123 13.01 -5.75 -6.47
C LYS A 123 11.79 -6.67 -6.65
N GLY A 124 10.65 -6.32 -6.06
CA GLY A 124 9.40 -7.08 -6.16
C GLY A 124 8.57 -6.79 -7.40
N THR A 125 8.70 -5.59 -7.97
CA THR A 125 7.95 -5.20 -9.17
C THR A 125 8.35 -6.04 -10.38
N ARG A 126 7.36 -6.43 -11.18
CA ARG A 126 7.54 -7.05 -12.49
C ARG A 126 6.75 -6.24 -13.49
N PHE A 127 7.29 -5.99 -14.68
CA PHE A 127 6.49 -5.42 -15.77
C PHE A 127 5.75 -6.53 -16.50
N GLY A 128 4.46 -6.30 -16.77
CA GLY A 128 3.63 -7.20 -17.56
C GLY A 128 3.70 -6.87 -19.05
N LYS A 129 2.82 -7.50 -19.83
CA LYS A 129 2.68 -7.23 -21.27
C LYS A 129 2.28 -5.80 -21.61
N ALA A 130 1.66 -5.10 -20.66
CA ALA A 130 1.26 -3.70 -20.82
C ALA A 130 2.39 -2.71 -20.49
N GLY A 131 3.56 -3.18 -20.05
CA GLY A 131 4.70 -2.33 -19.72
C GLY A 131 4.52 -1.55 -18.42
N GLY A 132 5.08 -0.34 -18.35
CA GLY A 132 4.98 0.52 -17.17
C GLY A 132 5.92 1.73 -17.19
N LEU A 133 5.98 2.41 -16.06
CA LEU A 133 6.80 3.61 -15.87
C LEU A 133 7.94 3.32 -14.90
N VAL A 134 9.08 3.97 -15.15
CA VAL A 134 10.26 3.95 -14.30
C VAL A 134 10.61 5.39 -13.96
N ALA A 135 10.86 5.70 -12.70
CA ALA A 135 11.39 7.01 -12.30
C ALA A 135 12.32 6.88 -11.10
N THR A 136 13.21 7.86 -10.96
CA THR A 136 13.95 8.13 -9.72
C THR A 136 13.51 9.52 -9.26
N LEU A 137 13.07 9.65 -8.01
CA LEU A 137 12.48 10.87 -7.47
C LEU A 137 13.50 11.64 -6.62
N ARG A 138 13.63 12.95 -6.87
CA ARG A 138 14.48 13.85 -6.08
C ARG A 138 13.80 15.20 -5.86
N PHE A 139 14.01 15.81 -4.69
CA PHE A 139 13.56 17.15 -4.40
C PHE A 139 14.30 18.16 -5.28
N ALA A 140 13.57 19.13 -5.80
CA ALA A 140 14.12 20.23 -6.57
C ALA A 140 15.13 21.05 -5.75
N GLY A 141 16.17 21.57 -6.41
CA GLY A 141 17.15 22.48 -5.80
C GLY A 141 18.28 21.81 -4.99
N GLU A 142 18.02 20.65 -4.37
CA GLU A 142 18.99 20.00 -3.47
C GLU A 142 19.50 18.63 -3.94
N ASP A 143 18.94 18.10 -5.04
CA ASP A 143 19.20 16.74 -5.53
C ASP A 143 18.98 15.65 -4.45
N ARG A 144 18.27 16.00 -3.37
CA ARG A 144 17.97 15.10 -2.25
C ARG A 144 16.93 14.08 -2.69
N ILE A 145 17.16 12.81 -2.39
CA ILE A 145 16.21 11.73 -2.69
C ILE A 145 14.83 11.99 -2.06
N VAL A 146 13.76 11.56 -2.75
CA VAL A 146 12.40 11.51 -2.20
C VAL A 146 12.06 10.06 -1.88
N PRO A 147 12.42 9.56 -0.69
CA PRO A 147 12.17 8.17 -0.33
C PRO A 147 10.68 7.94 -0.04
N TRP A 148 10.21 6.72 -0.26
CA TRP A 148 8.88 6.25 0.18
C TRP A 148 7.66 6.96 -0.40
N ALA A 149 7.85 7.90 -1.34
CA ALA A 149 6.79 8.63 -2.02
C ALA A 149 5.84 7.69 -2.77
N LEU A 150 4.60 8.11 -2.91
CA LEU A 150 3.57 7.41 -3.66
C LEU A 150 3.39 8.09 -5.01
N LEU A 151 3.60 7.35 -6.09
CA LEU A 151 3.38 7.82 -7.45
C LEU A 151 2.07 7.25 -7.97
N THR A 152 1.16 8.14 -8.37
CA THR A 152 -0.18 7.78 -8.86
C THR A 152 -0.35 8.23 -10.30
N ALA A 153 -0.65 7.26 -11.16
CA ALA A 153 -0.92 7.46 -12.58
C ALA A 153 -2.40 7.20 -12.86
N VAL A 154 -3.08 8.17 -13.45
CA VAL A 154 -4.47 8.02 -13.92
C VAL A 154 -4.46 8.03 -15.44
N VAL A 155 -4.84 6.90 -16.05
CA VAL A 155 -4.90 6.75 -17.51
C VAL A 155 -6.33 6.91 -17.99
N ALA A 156 -6.54 7.77 -18.99
CA ALA A 156 -7.82 7.92 -19.66
C ALA A 156 -7.94 6.90 -20.81
N ILE A 157 -8.89 5.98 -20.69
CA ILE A 157 -9.11 4.87 -21.63
C ILE A 157 -10.45 5.08 -22.35
N PRO A 158 -10.43 5.36 -23.67
CA PRO A 158 -11.64 5.56 -24.45
C PRO A 158 -12.62 4.38 -24.31
N GLY A 159 -13.88 4.70 -23.97
CA GLY A 159 -14.95 3.71 -23.81
C GLY A 159 -14.97 2.95 -22.47
N ILE A 160 -13.92 3.07 -21.64
CA ILE A 160 -13.87 2.45 -20.30
C ILE A 160 -13.94 3.52 -19.19
N GLY A 161 -13.26 4.65 -19.38
CA GLY A 161 -13.17 5.72 -18.38
C GLY A 161 -11.74 5.89 -17.88
N HIS A 162 -11.58 6.23 -16.60
CA HIS A 162 -10.28 6.39 -15.98
C HIS A 162 -9.84 5.13 -15.26
N GLN A 163 -8.54 4.89 -15.24
CA GLN A 163 -7.96 3.79 -14.50
C GLN A 163 -6.70 4.25 -13.75
N THR A 164 -6.72 4.05 -12.44
CA THR A 164 -5.66 4.48 -11.53
C THR A 164 -4.64 3.37 -11.32
N TYR A 165 -3.36 3.72 -11.27
CA TYR A 165 -2.22 2.83 -11.00
C TYR A 165 -1.31 3.51 -9.98
N THR A 166 -0.89 2.77 -8.97
CA THR A 166 -0.12 3.33 -7.86
C THR A 166 1.11 2.47 -7.57
N ALA A 167 2.24 3.13 -7.32
CA ALA A 167 3.46 2.49 -6.89
C ALA A 167 4.20 3.37 -5.88
N GLN A 168 4.97 2.75 -4.99
CA GLN A 168 5.74 3.46 -3.98
C GLN A 168 7.23 3.45 -4.35
N ALA A 169 7.87 4.59 -4.22
CA ALA A 169 9.32 4.70 -4.30
C ALA A 169 9.99 3.98 -3.12
N ASP A 170 11.17 3.41 -3.34
CA ASP A 170 11.95 2.81 -2.26
C ASP A 170 12.76 3.84 -1.47
N HIS A 171 13.61 3.37 -0.55
CA HIS A 171 14.53 4.22 0.22
C HIS A 171 15.50 5.06 -0.62
N ARG A 172 15.65 4.82 -1.93
CA ARG A 172 16.52 5.59 -2.84
C ARG A 172 15.73 6.55 -3.72
N GLY A 173 14.40 6.55 -3.60
CA GLY A 173 13.52 7.30 -4.49
C GLY A 173 13.26 6.58 -5.82
N ASP A 174 13.68 5.32 -5.98
CA ASP A 174 13.43 4.55 -7.20
C ASP A 174 12.01 3.97 -7.16
N VAL A 175 11.24 4.21 -8.22
CA VAL A 175 9.85 3.72 -8.36
C VAL A 175 9.67 3.02 -9.70
N LEU A 176 9.09 1.82 -9.65
CA LEU A 176 8.65 1.05 -10.81
C LEU A 176 7.13 0.92 -10.74
N LEU A 177 6.41 1.58 -11.66
CA LEU A 177 4.95 1.60 -11.71
C LEU A 177 4.48 0.71 -12.87
N PRO A 178 4.06 -0.54 -12.59
CA PRO A 178 3.59 -1.43 -13.64
C PRO A 178 2.16 -1.09 -14.06
N LEU A 179 1.90 -1.07 -15.37
CA LEU A 179 0.57 -0.79 -15.93
C LEU A 179 -0.19 -2.09 -16.23
N HIS A 180 -0.12 -3.08 -15.35
CA HIS A 180 -0.58 -4.46 -15.60
C HIS A 180 -2.01 -4.59 -16.11
N ARG A 181 -2.89 -3.68 -15.69
CA ARG A 181 -4.30 -3.69 -16.02
C ARG A 181 -4.65 -2.79 -17.21
N LEU A 182 -3.65 -2.21 -17.89
CA LEU A 182 -3.88 -1.34 -19.04
C LEU A 182 -4.24 -2.18 -20.26
N PRO A 183 -5.41 -1.96 -20.87
CA PRO A 183 -5.82 -2.72 -22.04
C PRO A 183 -4.96 -2.39 -23.27
N PRO A 184 -4.95 -3.25 -24.29
CA PRO A 184 -4.37 -2.91 -25.58
C PRO A 184 -5.14 -1.75 -26.24
N LEU A 185 -4.45 -1.00 -27.08
CA LEU A 185 -5.03 0.11 -27.83
C LEU A 185 -6.20 -0.38 -28.72
N PRO A 186 -7.38 0.28 -28.68
CA PRO A 186 -8.44 0.01 -29.63
C PRO A 186 -8.06 0.51 -31.03
N GLU A 187 -8.81 0.05 -32.04
CA GLU A 187 -8.61 0.48 -33.43
C GLU A 187 -8.71 2.02 -33.55
N GLY A 188 -7.75 2.63 -34.26
CA GLY A 188 -7.70 4.08 -34.48
C GLY A 188 -7.11 4.91 -33.33
N VAL A 189 -6.68 4.30 -32.23
CA VAL A 189 -6.01 4.99 -31.11
C VAL A 189 -4.52 4.59 -31.07
N SER A 190 -3.62 5.58 -31.08
CA SER A 190 -2.16 5.35 -31.07
C SER A 190 -1.55 5.36 -29.67
N GLU A 191 -2.21 5.99 -28.70
CA GLU A 191 -1.71 6.18 -27.34
C GLU A 191 -2.87 6.50 -26.38
N TYR A 192 -2.65 6.32 -25.08
CA TYR A 192 -3.54 6.82 -24.04
C TYR A 192 -2.93 8.04 -23.36
N SER A 193 -3.79 9.00 -23.00
CA SER A 193 -3.39 10.11 -22.14
C SER A 193 -3.29 9.62 -20.69
N ILE A 194 -2.23 10.03 -20.01
CA ILE A 194 -1.98 9.76 -18.60
C ILE A 194 -1.72 11.07 -17.86
N SER A 195 -2.23 11.18 -16.64
CA SER A 195 -1.83 12.18 -15.67
C SER A 195 -1.09 11.49 -14.51
N LEU A 196 0.03 12.08 -14.10
CA LEU A 196 0.91 11.57 -13.05
C LEU A 196 0.94 12.59 -11.91
N GLY A 197 0.62 12.15 -10.70
CA GLY A 197 0.77 12.91 -9.46
C GLY A 197 1.69 12.17 -8.49
N VAL A 198 2.15 12.89 -7.47
CA VAL A 198 3.01 12.33 -6.43
C VAL A 198 2.60 12.82 -5.05
N GLU A 199 2.64 11.92 -4.07
CA GLU A 199 2.50 12.24 -2.67
C GLU A 199 3.80 11.90 -1.95
N ALA A 200 4.33 12.81 -1.15
CA ALA A 200 5.59 12.64 -0.44
C ALA A 200 5.58 13.38 0.90
N LEU A 201 6.63 13.20 1.69
CA LEU A 201 6.90 14.00 2.88
C LEU A 201 8.31 14.59 2.79
N GLU A 202 8.43 15.90 2.95
CA GLU A 202 9.72 16.59 2.89
C GLU A 202 10.68 16.14 4.02
N SER A 203 10.11 15.79 5.17
CA SER A 203 10.81 15.28 6.34
C SER A 203 11.15 13.78 6.25
N ALA A 204 10.75 13.09 5.18
CA ALA A 204 10.98 11.65 5.04
C ALA A 204 12.48 11.32 5.01
N SER A 205 12.83 10.21 5.68
CA SER A 205 14.20 9.68 5.71
C SER A 205 14.25 8.33 5.02
N ALA A 206 15.29 8.10 4.22
CA ALA A 206 15.55 6.82 3.58
C ALA A 206 15.65 5.65 4.58
N GLN A 207 16.03 5.92 5.83
CA GLN A 207 16.24 4.88 6.83
C GLN A 207 15.02 4.59 7.69
N THR A 208 13.99 5.42 7.60
CA THR A 208 12.78 5.30 8.42
C THR A 208 11.58 5.13 7.51
N PRO A 209 11.00 3.92 7.43
CA PRO A 209 9.73 3.72 6.76
C PRO A 209 8.66 4.63 7.37
N LEU A 210 7.67 5.00 6.58
CA LEU A 210 6.57 5.88 6.99
C LEU A 210 5.22 5.23 6.73
N ASN A 211 4.16 5.87 7.22
CA ASN A 211 2.81 5.49 6.88
C ASN A 211 2.44 6.20 5.58
N THR A 212 2.02 5.46 4.56
CA THR A 212 1.59 6.04 3.29
C THR A 212 0.41 6.98 3.44
N ASP A 213 -0.40 6.79 4.50
CA ASP A 213 -1.57 7.61 4.78
C ASP A 213 -1.19 9.01 5.32
N ASP A 214 0.08 9.23 5.68
CA ASP A 214 0.61 10.53 6.16
C ASP A 214 1.20 11.38 5.03
N LEU A 215 1.27 10.86 3.80
CA LEU A 215 1.84 11.55 2.65
C LEU A 215 0.95 12.72 2.22
N VAL A 216 1.57 13.75 1.64
CA VAL A 216 0.85 14.92 1.12
C VAL A 216 1.18 15.14 -0.36
N ALA A 217 0.22 15.66 -1.11
CA ALA A 217 0.40 16.03 -2.51
C ALA A 217 1.57 17.01 -2.68
N MET A 218 2.32 16.80 -3.75
CA MET A 218 3.52 17.57 -4.12
C MET A 218 3.52 17.79 -5.63
N ASP A 219 4.18 18.85 -6.09
CA ASP A 219 4.26 19.14 -7.50
C ASP A 219 5.39 18.37 -8.19
N LEU A 220 5.12 17.95 -9.42
CA LEU A 220 6.10 17.33 -10.32
C LEU A 220 6.59 18.34 -11.36
N GLU A 221 7.90 18.36 -11.61
CA GLU A 221 8.43 19.15 -12.72
C GLU A 221 8.11 18.50 -14.07
N SER A 222 7.65 19.31 -15.00
CA SER A 222 7.30 18.95 -16.37
C SER A 222 8.42 18.16 -17.08
N LEU A 223 7.98 17.20 -17.90
CA LEU A 223 8.86 16.38 -18.73
C LEU A 223 9.44 17.15 -19.93
N SER A 224 8.86 18.29 -20.29
CA SER A 224 9.21 19.08 -21.49
C SER A 224 9.65 20.52 -21.20
N SER A 225 9.31 21.06 -20.02
CA SER A 225 9.60 22.45 -19.65
C SER A 225 10.31 22.51 -18.30
N ALA A 226 11.62 22.78 -18.32
CA ALA A 226 12.41 22.89 -17.10
C ALA A 226 11.91 24.06 -16.23
N GLY A 227 11.81 23.82 -14.91
CA GLY A 227 11.32 24.76 -13.92
C GLY A 227 9.79 24.93 -13.85
N ALA A 228 9.03 24.23 -14.69
CA ALA A 228 7.56 24.26 -14.65
C ALA A 228 7.04 23.09 -13.81
N PHE A 229 6.43 23.38 -12.67
CA PHE A 229 5.91 22.40 -11.73
C PHE A 229 4.37 22.40 -11.74
N SER A 230 3.77 21.21 -11.65
CA SER A 230 2.33 21.04 -11.49
C SER A 230 2.00 19.69 -10.86
N ASP A 231 0.84 19.61 -10.22
CA ASP A 231 0.21 18.34 -9.86
C ASP A 231 -1.23 18.29 -10.42
N PRO A 232 -1.55 17.35 -11.32
CA PRO A 232 -0.67 16.37 -11.95
C PRO A 232 0.10 16.92 -13.16
N ILE A 233 1.11 16.19 -13.65
CA ILE A 233 1.70 16.37 -14.99
C ILE A 233 1.08 15.41 -16.01
N GLY A 234 0.84 15.87 -17.24
CA GLY A 234 0.22 15.07 -18.31
C GLY A 234 1.19 14.65 -19.40
N PHE A 235 1.06 13.43 -19.91
CA PHE A 235 1.76 12.93 -21.10
C PHE A 235 1.03 11.73 -21.71
N SER A 236 1.60 11.08 -22.73
CA SER A 236 1.01 9.91 -23.39
C SER A 236 1.76 8.62 -23.11
N VAL A 237 1.05 7.49 -23.09
CA VAL A 237 1.62 6.14 -22.91
C VAL A 237 1.08 5.18 -23.96
N VAL A 238 1.94 4.26 -24.37
CA VAL A 238 1.60 3.16 -25.28
C VAL A 238 1.67 1.84 -24.49
N PRO A 239 0.59 1.06 -24.43
CA PRO A 239 0.61 -0.26 -23.81
C PRO A 239 1.72 -1.15 -24.40
N GLY A 240 2.52 -1.74 -23.53
CA GLY A 240 3.65 -2.60 -23.88
C GLY A 240 5.01 -1.94 -23.78
N GLU A 241 5.06 -0.61 -23.63
CA GLU A 241 6.30 0.11 -23.44
C GLU A 241 6.69 0.23 -21.95
N ILE A 242 7.99 0.13 -21.69
CA ILE A 242 8.57 0.55 -20.42
C ILE A 242 9.18 1.92 -20.64
N ARG A 243 8.59 2.96 -20.06
CA ARG A 243 9.00 4.34 -20.25
C ARG A 243 9.73 4.86 -19.02
N LEU A 244 10.93 5.40 -19.23
CA LEU A 244 11.66 6.15 -18.21
C LEU A 244 11.13 7.59 -18.17
N ILE A 245 10.71 8.05 -16.99
CA ILE A 245 10.13 9.37 -16.74
C ILE A 245 11.16 10.23 -16.02
N ARG A 246 11.45 11.39 -16.60
CA ARG A 246 12.43 12.37 -16.12
C ARG A 246 11.93 13.77 -16.43
N SER A 247 12.21 14.70 -15.54
CA SER A 247 11.96 16.11 -15.77
C SER A 247 12.87 16.64 -16.88
N ALA A 248 12.45 17.72 -17.53
CA ALA A 248 13.18 18.30 -18.64
C ALA A 248 14.63 18.64 -18.24
N ASN A 249 15.59 18.14 -19.02
CA ASN A 249 17.03 18.31 -18.82
C ASN A 249 17.59 17.72 -17.50
N LYS A 250 16.90 16.75 -16.89
CA LYS A 250 17.36 16.05 -15.68
C LYS A 250 17.44 14.53 -15.89
N ASP A 251 18.15 13.86 -15.01
CA ASP A 251 18.27 12.40 -14.95
C ASP A 251 17.24 11.74 -14.01
N HIS A 252 16.47 12.55 -13.30
CA HIS A 252 15.43 12.19 -12.34
C HIS A 252 14.12 12.95 -12.62
N LEU A 253 13.04 12.56 -11.94
CA LEU A 253 11.79 13.30 -11.87
C LEU A 253 11.84 14.18 -10.61
N ALA A 254 11.84 15.50 -10.81
CA ALA A 254 11.95 16.46 -9.73
C ALA A 254 10.60 16.70 -9.05
N VAL A 255 10.64 16.77 -7.72
CA VAL A 255 9.48 16.95 -6.83
C VAL A 255 9.69 18.21 -5.98
N GLN A 256 8.63 18.95 -5.69
CA GLN A 256 8.67 20.04 -4.71
C GLN A 256 7.34 20.15 -3.94
N PRO A 257 7.31 20.78 -2.76
CA PRO A 257 6.05 21.14 -2.11
C PRO A 257 5.17 22.01 -3.03
N SER A 258 3.86 21.73 -3.06
CA SER A 258 2.84 22.53 -3.75
C SER A 258 2.59 23.89 -3.08
#